data_AF-A0A9E4FIT1-F1
#
_entry.id   AF-A0A9E4FIT1-F1
#
_cell.length_a   1.000
_cell.length_b   1.000
_cell.length_c   1.000
_cell.angle_alpha   90.00
_cell.angle_beta   90.00
_cell.angle_gamma   90.00
#
_symmetry.space_group_name_H-M   'P 1'
#
loop_
_entity.id
_entity.type
_entity.pdbx_description
1 polymer ?
#
loop_
_entity_poly.entity_id
_entity_poly.type
_entity_poly.pdbx_seq_one_letter_code
_entity_poly.pdbx_strand_id
1 'polypeptide(L)'
;MLGIRVEHAMIEESSDWQRCLSIGLISQKAYSTILQAYMDVTGLRYEYMASRIDDTLKEEESAILVVGDNHRIQFPSDIQVFYVAPPALNDLRRWINDRMSYRPDEVQPEEEENQPDE
;
A
#
# COMPACT_ATOMS: atom_id res chain seq x y z
N MET A 1 -5.43 11.11 -22.35
CA MET A 1 -5.33 12.19 -21.33
C MET A 1 -6.44 12.11 -20.27
N LEU A 2 -7.70 11.79 -20.61
CA LEU A 2 -8.76 11.58 -19.61
C LEU A 2 -8.53 10.37 -18.67
N GLY A 3 -8.07 9.23 -19.18
CA GLY A 3 -7.85 8.03 -18.35
C GLY A 3 -6.86 8.23 -17.20
N ILE A 4 -5.74 8.92 -17.45
CA ILE A 4 -4.70 9.19 -16.44
C ILE A 4 -5.24 10.08 -15.30
N ARG A 5 -6.14 11.01 -15.61
CA ARG A 5 -6.75 11.89 -14.59
C ARG A 5 -7.71 11.13 -13.68
N VAL A 6 -8.47 10.19 -14.24
CA VAL A 6 -9.40 9.36 -13.46
C VAL A 6 -8.62 8.41 -12.54
N GLU A 7 -7.55 7.81 -13.03
CA GLU A 7 -6.67 6.96 -12.23
C GLU A 7 -6.06 7.73 -11.05
N HIS A 8 -5.54 8.93 -11.30
CA HIS A 8 -4.96 9.78 -10.26
C HIS A 8 -5.97 10.11 -9.14
N ALA A 9 -7.20 10.49 -9.52
CA ALA A 9 -8.24 10.80 -8.54
C ALA A 9 -8.58 9.60 -7.65
N MET A 10 -8.66 8.38 -8.23
CA MET A 10 -8.90 7.16 -7.43
C MET A 10 -7.74 6.83 -6.49
N ILE A 11 -6.49 7.11 -6.89
CA ILE A 11 -5.31 6.92 -6.04
C ILE A 11 -5.34 7.91 -4.88
N GLU A 12 -5.62 9.18 -5.14
CA GLU A 12 -5.74 10.22 -4.10
C GLU A 12 -6.84 9.87 -3.11
N GLU A 13 -8.04 9.55 -3.60
CA GLU A 13 -9.18 9.22 -2.77
C GLU A 13 -8.93 7.96 -1.90
N SER A 14 -8.41 6.88 -2.49
CA SER A 14 -8.08 5.67 -1.72
C SER A 14 -6.98 5.91 -0.69
N SER A 15 -6.01 6.78 -0.99
CA SER A 15 -4.95 7.16 -0.05
C SER A 15 -5.49 7.98 1.12
N ASP A 16 -6.42 8.89 0.86
CA ASP A 16 -7.06 9.70 1.89
C ASP A 16 -7.94 8.84 2.81
N TRP A 17 -8.74 7.92 2.26
CA TRP A 17 -9.51 6.98 3.07
C TRP A 17 -8.61 6.07 3.91
N GLN A 18 -7.51 5.56 3.35
CA GLN A 18 -6.54 4.77 4.10
C GLN A 18 -5.92 5.56 5.25
N ARG A 19 -5.60 6.85 5.02
CA ARG A 19 -5.08 7.74 6.06
C ARG A 19 -6.12 8.01 7.15
N CYS A 20 -7.39 8.17 6.80
CA CYS A 20 -8.46 8.28 7.79
C CYS A 20 -8.61 7.02 8.66
N LEU A 21 -8.46 5.83 8.06
CA LEU A 21 -8.49 4.56 8.79
C LEU A 21 -7.30 4.42 9.74
N SER A 22 -6.10 4.88 9.34
CA SER A 22 -4.89 4.73 10.14
C SER A 22 -4.86 5.59 11.42
N ILE A 23 -5.69 6.63 11.51
CA ILE A 23 -5.80 7.50 12.71
C ILE A 23 -6.46 6.75 13.90
N GLY A 24 -7.21 5.67 13.66
CA GLY A 24 -7.85 4.90 14.72
C GLY A 24 -9.16 5.53 15.22
N LEU A 25 -10.20 5.46 14.38
CA LEU A 25 -11.52 6.03 14.66
C LEU A 25 -12.24 5.30 15.80
N ILE A 26 -12.77 6.05 16.77
CA ILE A 26 -13.51 5.50 17.93
C ILE A 26 -14.96 5.13 17.55
N SER A 27 -15.60 5.93 16.70
CA SER A 27 -17.00 5.70 16.30
C SER A 27 -17.10 4.56 15.30
N GLN A 28 -17.83 3.50 15.67
CA GLN A 28 -18.09 2.35 14.79
C GLN A 28 -18.77 2.75 13.49
N LYS A 29 -19.75 3.67 13.55
CA LYS A 29 -20.43 4.16 12.35
C LYS A 29 -19.44 4.87 11.42
N ALA A 30 -18.62 5.79 11.96
CA ALA A 30 -17.63 6.50 11.16
C ALA A 30 -16.59 5.55 10.54
N TYR A 31 -16.09 4.59 11.33
CA TYR A 31 -15.19 3.55 10.87
C TYR A 31 -15.79 2.76 9.71
N SER A 32 -17.02 2.24 9.86
CA SER A 32 -17.68 1.45 8.82
C SER A 32 -17.92 2.24 7.52
N THR A 33 -18.28 3.52 7.62
CA THR A 33 -18.50 4.38 6.45
C THR A 33 -17.20 4.60 5.68
N ILE A 34 -16.11 4.92 6.39
CA ILE A 34 -14.80 5.15 5.76
C ILE A 34 -14.24 3.84 5.20
N LEU A 35 -14.39 2.72 5.92
CA LEU A 35 -13.97 1.41 5.44
C LEU A 35 -14.70 1.03 4.14
N GLN A 36 -16.01 1.25 4.07
CA GLN A 36 -16.78 0.97 2.86
C GLN A 36 -16.31 1.85 1.70
N ALA A 37 -16.17 3.16 1.91
CA ALA A 37 -15.68 4.08 0.89
C ALA A 37 -14.28 3.68 0.38
N TYR A 38 -13.38 3.27 1.28
CA TYR A 38 -12.07 2.73 0.92
C TYR A 38 -12.18 1.46 0.06
N MET A 39 -13.03 0.51 0.47
CA MET A 39 -13.24 -0.74 -0.25
C MET A 39 -13.84 -0.52 -1.65
N ASP A 40 -14.77 0.42 -1.79
CA ASP A 40 -15.41 0.74 -3.06
C ASP A 40 -14.40 1.31 -4.06
N VAL A 41 -13.62 2.32 -3.64
CA VAL A 41 -12.62 2.96 -4.52
C VAL A 41 -11.49 2.00 -4.86
N THR A 42 -11.01 1.21 -3.88
CA THR A 42 -9.98 0.20 -4.16
C THR A 42 -10.48 -0.93 -5.06
N GLY A 43 -11.75 -1.31 -4.94
CA GLY A 43 -12.42 -2.24 -5.87
C GLY A 43 -12.38 -1.73 -7.31
N LEU A 44 -12.84 -0.50 -7.52
CA LEU A 44 -12.81 0.17 -8.84
C LEU A 44 -11.39 0.24 -9.43
N ARG A 45 -10.38 0.48 -8.59
CA ARG A 45 -8.97 0.47 -9.03
C ARG A 45 -8.54 -0.91 -9.54
N TYR A 46 -8.93 -2.00 -8.88
CA TYR A 46 -8.60 -3.34 -9.33
C TYR A 46 -9.33 -3.73 -10.61
N GLU A 47 -10.59 -3.32 -10.77
CA GLU A 47 -11.35 -3.49 -12.01
C GLU A 47 -10.69 -2.74 -13.16
N TYR A 48 -10.29 -1.49 -12.93
CA TYR A 48 -9.54 -0.71 -13.92
C TYR A 48 -8.20 -1.36 -14.27
N MET A 49 -7.44 -1.84 -13.28
CA MET A 49 -6.18 -2.55 -13.55
C MET A 49 -6.40 -3.80 -14.40
N ALA A 50 -7.44 -4.60 -14.09
CA ALA A 50 -7.79 -5.78 -14.87
C ALA A 50 -8.14 -5.41 -16.32
N SER A 51 -8.97 -4.38 -16.53
CA SER A 51 -9.32 -3.93 -17.89
C SER A 51 -8.11 -3.40 -18.64
N ARG A 52 -7.19 -2.70 -17.96
CA ARG A 52 -5.95 -2.22 -18.57
C ARG A 52 -5.02 -3.37 -18.97
N ILE A 53 -4.95 -4.43 -18.17
CA ILE A 53 -4.17 -5.62 -18.53
C ILE A 53 -4.76 -6.26 -19.79
N ASP A 54 -6.08 -6.47 -19.81
CA ASP A 54 -6.82 -7.01 -20.97
C ASP A 54 -6.61 -6.16 -22.25
N ASP A 55 -6.69 -4.83 -22.11
CA ASP A 55 -6.48 -3.90 -23.24
C ASP A 55 -5.03 -3.88 -23.77
N THR A 56 -4.04 -4.20 -22.93
CA THR A 56 -2.62 -3.96 -23.22
C THR A 56 -1.81 -5.21 -23.50
N LEU A 57 -2.20 -6.36 -22.94
CA LEU A 57 -1.57 -7.65 -23.19
C LEU A 57 -2.30 -8.33 -24.35
N LYS A 58 -1.70 -8.27 -25.54
CA LYS A 58 -2.32 -8.86 -26.73
C LYS A 58 -2.06 -10.37 -26.81
N GLU A 59 -2.71 -11.03 -27.76
CA GLU A 59 -2.44 -12.42 -28.10
C GLU A 59 -0.94 -12.65 -28.31
N GLU A 60 -0.42 -13.75 -27.75
CA GLU A 60 0.99 -14.17 -27.80
C GLU A 60 2.00 -13.22 -27.14
N GLU A 61 1.54 -12.22 -26.38
CA GLU A 61 2.43 -11.34 -25.60
C GLU A 61 2.63 -11.85 -24.15
N SER A 62 3.66 -11.33 -23.49
CA SER A 62 3.95 -11.61 -22.08
C SER A 62 4.33 -10.32 -21.36
N ALA A 63 3.87 -10.19 -20.11
CA ALA A 63 4.17 -9.03 -19.28
C ALA A 63 4.66 -9.45 -17.89
N ILE A 64 5.40 -8.55 -17.24
CA ILE A 64 5.74 -8.65 -15.83
C ILE A 64 4.89 -7.63 -15.08
N LEU A 65 4.11 -8.11 -14.12
CA LEU A 65 3.33 -7.27 -13.22
C LEU A 65 4.00 -7.21 -11.84
N VAL A 66 4.32 -6.01 -11.37
CA VAL A 66 4.85 -5.78 -10.02
C VAL A 66 3.75 -5.14 -9.19
N VAL A 67 3.19 -5.91 -8.25
CA VAL A 67 2.07 -5.50 -7.39
C VAL A 67 2.28 -6.00 -5.96
N GLY A 68 1.62 -5.36 -5.01
CA GLY A 68 1.65 -5.81 -3.61
C GLY A 68 0.88 -7.12 -3.40
N ASP A 69 1.28 -7.89 -2.39
CA ASP A 69 0.80 -9.24 -2.08
C ASP A 69 -0.73 -9.40 -1.94
N ASN A 70 -1.44 -8.33 -1.59
CA ASN A 70 -2.87 -8.35 -1.31
C ASN A 70 -3.71 -7.72 -2.44
N HIS A 71 -3.20 -7.70 -3.68
CA HIS A 71 -4.01 -7.26 -4.81
C HIS A 71 -5.24 -8.17 -4.99
N ARG A 72 -6.37 -7.58 -5.43
CA ARG A 72 -7.60 -8.32 -5.73
C ARG A 72 -7.96 -8.33 -7.22
N ILE A 73 -6.98 -8.00 -8.06
CA ILE A 73 -7.10 -8.02 -9.52
C ILE A 73 -7.56 -9.42 -9.95
N GLN A 74 -8.68 -9.46 -10.66
CA GLN A 74 -9.17 -10.65 -11.33
C GLN A 74 -8.67 -10.61 -12.77
N PHE A 75 -7.78 -11.54 -13.13
CA PHE A 75 -7.26 -11.62 -14.49
C PHE A 75 -8.28 -12.29 -15.43
N PRO A 76 -8.38 -11.85 -16.69
CA PRO A 76 -9.07 -12.57 -17.75
C PRO A 76 -8.69 -14.06 -17.81
N SER A 77 -9.65 -14.92 -18.13
CA SER A 77 -9.50 -16.38 -18.07
C SER A 77 -8.50 -16.97 -19.07
N ASP A 78 -8.21 -16.21 -20.12
CA ASP A 78 -7.26 -16.51 -21.19
C ASP A 78 -5.82 -16.11 -20.84
N ILE A 79 -5.60 -15.39 -19.74
CA ILE A 79 -4.27 -15.01 -19.27
C ILE A 79 -3.73 -16.06 -18.28
N GLN A 80 -2.57 -16.63 -18.59
CA GLN A 80 -1.86 -17.52 -17.68
C GLN A 80 -0.99 -16.71 -16.70
N VAL A 81 -1.29 -16.83 -15.40
CA VAL A 81 -0.59 -16.09 -14.34
C VAL A 81 0.39 -16.99 -13.60
N PHE A 82 1.64 -16.54 -13.50
CA PHE A 82 2.69 -17.19 -12.69
C PHE A 82 3.09 -16.27 -11.53
N TYR A 83 2.83 -16.71 -10.29
CA TYR A 83 3.27 -15.98 -9.10
C TYR A 83 4.73 -16.31 -8.81
N VAL A 84 5.58 -15.28 -8.84
CA VAL A 84 7.02 -15.41 -8.56
C VAL A 84 7.35 -14.67 -7.28
N ALA A 85 7.61 -15.41 -6.20
CA ALA A 85 8.05 -14.88 -4.91
C ALA A 85 9.45 -15.42 -4.58
N PRO A 86 10.53 -14.75 -5.00
CA PRO A 86 11.88 -15.25 -4.78
C PRO A 86 12.26 -15.19 -3.28
N PRO A 87 13.08 -16.11 -2.75
CA PRO A 87 13.50 -16.10 -1.34
C PRO A 87 14.14 -14.77 -0.90
N ALA A 88 14.90 -14.13 -1.80
CA ALA A 88 15.53 -12.83 -1.57
C ALA A 88 14.51 -11.69 -1.31
N LEU A 89 13.24 -11.87 -1.69
CA LEU A 89 12.18 -10.92 -1.39
C LEU A 89 11.94 -10.80 0.13
N ASN A 90 12.16 -11.88 0.89
CA ASN A 90 12.06 -11.84 2.35
C ASN A 90 13.16 -10.99 2.98
N ASP A 91 14.39 -11.07 2.45
CA ASP A 91 15.51 -10.25 2.92
C ASP A 91 15.24 -8.77 2.67
N LEU A 92 14.71 -8.42 1.48
CA LEU A 92 14.29 -7.05 1.16
C LEU A 92 13.19 -6.57 2.11
N ARG A 93 12.15 -7.37 2.35
CA ARG A 93 11.06 -7.02 3.29
C ARG A 93 11.59 -6.74 4.68
N ARG A 94 12.46 -7.61 5.19
CA ARG A 94 13.10 -7.44 6.49
C ARG A 94 13.88 -6.12 6.55
N TRP A 95 14.71 -5.86 5.55
CA TRP A 95 15.49 -4.63 5.49
C TRP A 95 14.62 -3.36 5.44
N ILE A 96 13.52 -3.37 4.67
CA ILE A 96 12.57 -2.23 4.63
C ILE A 96 11.94 -2.02 6.02
N ASN A 97 11.48 -3.10 6.66
CA ASN A 97 10.85 -3.04 7.98
C ASN A 97 11.80 -2.53 9.06
N ASP A 98 13.06 -2.98 9.04
CA ASP A 98 14.09 -2.54 9.99
C ASP A 98 14.33 -1.03 9.88
N ARG A 99 14.31 -0.47 8.65
CA ARG A 99 14.44 0.98 8.43
C ARG A 99 13.22 1.77 8.85
N MET A 100 12.02 1.25 8.61
CA MET A 100 10.77 1.92 8.98
C MET A 100 10.50 1.87 10.48
N SER A 101 11.04 0.86 11.17
CA SER A 101 10.93 0.69 12.62
C SER A 101 12.01 1.46 13.40
N TYR A 102 12.98 2.06 12.71
CA TYR A 102 13.99 2.92 13.33
C TYR A 102 13.36 4.23 13.79
N ARG A 103 13.05 4.32 15.09
CA ARG A 103 12.78 5.58 15.79
C ARG A 103 14.09 6.06 16.41
N PRO A 104 14.71 7.15 15.95
CA PRO A 104 15.71 7.83 16.76
C PRO A 104 14.97 8.47 17.95
N ASP A 105 15.59 8.37 19.13
CA ASP A 105 15.24 9.02 20.41
C ASP A 105 14.49 8.18 21.46
N GLU A 106 15.17 7.17 21.99
CA GLU A 106 15.34 7.07 23.44
C GLU A 106 16.73 7.64 23.80
N VAL A 107 16.87 8.97 23.77
CA VAL A 107 18.02 9.62 24.40
C VAL A 107 17.79 9.54 25.91
N GLN A 108 18.55 8.68 26.59
CA GLN A 108 18.60 8.65 28.05
C GLN A 108 19.13 10.01 28.52
N PRO A 109 18.49 10.70 29.49
CA PRO A 109 19.04 11.94 30.02
C PRO A 109 20.41 11.64 30.64
N GLU A 110 21.45 12.30 30.16
CA GLU A 110 22.75 12.33 30.82
C GLU A 110 22.55 12.96 32.21
N GLU A 111 22.89 12.21 33.26
CA GLU A 111 22.87 12.69 34.65
C GLU A 111 23.81 13.90 34.76
N GLU A 112 23.25 15.10 35.02
CA GLU A 112 24.03 16.28 35.40
C GLU A 112 24.82 15.95 36.67
N GLU A 113 26.13 15.76 36.50
CA GLU A 113 27.10 15.63 37.58
C GLU A 113 27.20 16.99 38.31
N ASN A 114 26.34 17.16 39.33
CA ASN A 114 26.41 18.31 40.23
C ASN A 114 27.79 18.34 40.92
N GLN A 115 28.63 19.29 40.50
CA GLN A 115 29.80 19.70 41.27
C GLN A 115 29.32 20.37 42.57
N PRO A 116 29.91 20.05 43.74
CA PRO A 116 29.55 20.71 44.98
C PRO A 116 30.15 22.12 45.01
N ASP A 117 29.30 23.13 45.13
CA ASP A 117 29.71 24.50 45.46
C ASP A 117 30.36 24.54 46.86
N GLU A 118 31.41 25.37 46.97
CA GLU A 118 32.32 25.60 48.11
C GLU A 118 31.65 25.92 49.46
#